data_AF-A0A1L8ZD23-F1
#
_entry.id   AF-A0A1L8ZD23-F1
#
_cell.length_a   1.000
_cell.length_b   1.000
_cell.length_c   1.000
_cell.angle_alpha   90.00
_cell.angle_beta   90.00
_cell.angle_gamma   90.00
#
_symmetry.space_group_name_H-M   'P 1'
#
loop_
_entity.id
_entity.type
_entity.pdbx_description
1 polymer ?
#
loop_
_entity_poly.entity_id
_entity_poly.type
_entity_poly.pdbx_seq_one_letter_code
_entity_poly.pdbx_strand_id
1 'polypeptide(L)'
;MKKLPEIFYMSSKEVDILISQLGISSDTQKLILKTILSYKKEAIDYSSFIEEHSVRIRGLKGELDFLFRKLYEVKRGIVANKIAIDGEFLPDSIILTDEASYDFYYYSIDDLFLKTYIGIELFSSLLTVKNVESSLLVFQDEFITISDSN
;
A
#
# COMPACT_ATOMS: atom_id res chain seq x y z
N MET A 1 2.33 -21.02 -0.95
CA MET A 1 1.78 -19.81 -1.60
C MET A 1 0.76 -19.23 -0.64
N LYS A 2 0.89 -17.95 -0.26
CA LYS A 2 -0.11 -17.29 0.58
C LYS A 2 -1.40 -17.17 -0.25
N LYS A 3 -2.56 -17.27 0.40
CA LYS A 3 -3.85 -17.10 -0.28
C LYS A 3 -4.00 -15.61 -0.59
N LEU A 4 -4.43 -15.27 -1.81
CA LEU A 4 -4.75 -13.88 -2.13
C LEU A 4 -5.92 -13.38 -1.26
N PRO A 5 -6.02 -12.07 -1.02
CA PRO A 5 -7.18 -11.47 -0.38
C PRO A 5 -8.51 -11.80 -1.08
N GLU A 6 -9.59 -11.88 -0.31
CA GLU A 6 -10.96 -12.15 -0.74
C GLU A 6 -11.45 -11.21 -1.85
N ILE A 7 -11.00 -9.95 -1.83
CA ILE A 7 -11.36 -8.97 -2.86
C ILE A 7 -10.97 -9.43 -4.27
N PHE A 8 -9.91 -10.24 -4.41
CA PHE A 8 -9.54 -10.80 -5.71
C PHE A 8 -10.51 -11.88 -6.17
N TYR A 9 -11.28 -12.52 -5.29
CA TYR A 9 -12.22 -13.58 -5.66
C TYR A 9 -13.66 -13.09 -5.81
N MET A 10 -13.92 -11.81 -5.53
CA MET A 10 -15.23 -11.20 -5.70
C MET A 10 -15.69 -11.25 -7.16
N SER A 11 -16.95 -11.59 -7.36
CA SER A 11 -17.66 -11.45 -8.63
C SER A 11 -17.79 -9.96 -9.01
N SER A 12 -18.05 -9.69 -10.28
CA SER A 12 -18.26 -8.31 -10.76
C SER A 12 -19.35 -7.57 -9.97
N LYS A 13 -20.41 -8.28 -9.56
CA LYS A 13 -21.49 -7.72 -8.75
C LYS A 13 -21.02 -7.35 -7.34
N GLU A 14 -20.23 -8.21 -6.70
CA GLU A 14 -19.67 -7.94 -5.37
C GLU A 14 -18.68 -6.77 -5.40
N VAL A 15 -17.85 -6.68 -6.47
CA VAL A 15 -16.96 -5.54 -6.68
C VAL A 15 -17.75 -4.23 -6.85
N ASP A 16 -18.85 -4.24 -7.62
CA ASP A 16 -19.69 -3.06 -7.79
C ASP A 16 -20.38 -2.64 -6.47
N ILE A 17 -20.77 -3.60 -5.63
CA ILE A 17 -21.29 -3.34 -4.27
C ILE A 17 -20.20 -2.69 -3.40
N LEU A 18 -18.99 -3.26 -3.39
CA LEU A 18 -17.86 -2.71 -2.64
C LEU A 18 -17.55 -1.27 -3.08
N ILE A 19 -17.49 -1.01 -4.38
CA ILE A 19 -17.30 0.33 -4.95
C ILE A 19 -18.37 1.30 -4.42
N SER A 20 -19.63 0.87 -4.39
CA SER A 20 -20.72 1.69 -3.84
C SER A 20 -20.54 1.95 -2.34
N GLN A 21 -20.09 0.97 -1.55
CA GLN A 21 -19.83 1.12 -0.12
C GLN A 21 -18.66 2.05 0.17
N LEU A 22 -17.63 2.04 -0.68
CA LEU A 22 -16.49 2.96 -0.64
C LEU A 22 -16.87 4.41 -0.99
N GLY A 23 -18.11 4.65 -1.45
CA GLY A 23 -18.56 5.96 -1.92
C GLY A 23 -17.91 6.38 -3.23
N ILE A 24 -17.43 5.42 -4.02
CA ILE A 24 -16.78 5.67 -5.31
C ILE A 24 -17.84 5.75 -6.41
N SER A 25 -18.03 6.93 -6.97
CA SER A 25 -18.94 7.15 -8.09
C SER A 25 -18.23 7.28 -9.44
N SER A 26 -16.93 7.64 -9.44
CA SER A 26 -16.12 7.86 -10.65
C SER A 26 -15.88 6.57 -11.42
N ASP A 27 -16.30 6.52 -12.69
CA ASP A 27 -16.05 5.38 -13.57
C ASP A 27 -14.56 5.10 -13.78
N THR A 28 -13.72 6.14 -13.70
CA THR A 28 -12.26 6.01 -13.73
C THR A 28 -11.75 5.20 -12.54
N GLN A 29 -12.24 5.47 -11.33
CA GLN A 29 -11.83 4.74 -10.12
C GLN A 29 -12.32 3.29 -10.15
N LYS A 30 -13.52 3.05 -10.68
CA LYS A 30 -14.03 1.69 -10.91
C LYS A 30 -13.15 0.93 -11.89
N LEU A 31 -12.74 1.58 -12.98
CA LEU A 31 -11.84 1.00 -13.96
C LEU A 31 -10.49 0.66 -13.33
N ILE A 32 -9.88 1.59 -12.58
CA ILE A 32 -8.60 1.37 -11.90
C ILE A 32 -8.69 0.16 -10.95
N LEU A 33 -9.73 0.08 -10.11
CA LEU A 33 -9.89 -1.04 -9.18
C LEU A 33 -10.05 -2.37 -9.94
N LYS A 34 -10.88 -2.41 -10.98
CA LYS A 34 -11.06 -3.62 -11.81
C LYS A 34 -9.75 -4.03 -12.49
N THR A 35 -8.97 -3.07 -12.97
CA THR A 35 -7.65 -3.32 -13.54
C THR A 35 -6.71 -3.93 -12.50
N ILE A 36 -6.59 -3.34 -11.30
CA ILE A 36 -5.77 -3.88 -10.20
C ILE A 36 -6.17 -5.32 -9.87
N LEU A 37 -7.47 -5.59 -9.70
CA LEU A 37 -7.98 -6.93 -9.39
C LEU A 37 -7.70 -7.97 -10.47
N SER A 38 -7.47 -7.55 -11.72
CA SER A 38 -7.13 -8.44 -12.83
C SER A 38 -5.71 -9.00 -12.76
N TYR A 39 -4.78 -8.34 -12.06
CA TYR A 39 -3.39 -8.80 -11.93
C TYR A 39 -3.28 -10.08 -11.11
N LYS A 40 -4.18 -10.30 -10.13
CA LYS A 40 -4.15 -11.45 -9.20
C LYS A 40 -2.78 -11.64 -8.55
N LYS A 41 -2.18 -10.54 -8.07
CA LYS A 41 -0.89 -10.49 -7.37
C LYS A 41 -1.07 -9.91 -5.97
N GLU A 42 -0.27 -10.38 -5.02
CA GLU A 42 -0.26 -9.87 -3.64
C GLU A 42 0.20 -8.41 -3.59
N ALA A 43 1.23 -8.07 -4.37
CA ALA A 43 1.73 -6.71 -4.56
C ALA A 43 1.92 -6.42 -6.06
N ILE A 44 1.57 -5.21 -6.47
CA ILE A 44 1.77 -4.72 -7.83
C ILE A 44 2.77 -3.56 -7.75
N ASP A 45 3.84 -3.62 -8.55
CA ASP A 45 4.81 -2.54 -8.64
C ASP A 45 4.13 -1.24 -9.11
N TYR A 46 4.24 -0.20 -8.29
CA TYR A 46 3.53 1.06 -8.51
C TYR A 46 4.02 1.74 -9.80
N SER A 47 5.33 1.79 -10.01
CA SER A 47 5.92 2.48 -11.17
C SER A 47 5.50 1.84 -12.48
N SER A 48 5.56 0.51 -12.55
CA SER A 48 5.12 -0.30 -13.69
C SER A 48 3.63 -0.12 -13.96
N PHE A 49 2.81 -0.11 -12.90
CA PHE A 49 1.37 0.13 -13.04
C PHE A 49 1.07 1.52 -13.62
N ILE A 50 1.77 2.55 -13.13
CA ILE A 50 1.61 3.92 -13.67
C ILE A 50 2.08 3.99 -15.12
N GLU A 51 3.24 3.41 -15.45
CA GLU A 51 3.78 3.42 -16.81
C GLU A 51 2.81 2.76 -17.80
N GLU A 52 2.27 1.59 -17.43
CA GLU A 52 1.37 0.82 -18.28
C GLU A 52 0.03 1.53 -18.55
N HIS A 53 -0.52 2.22 -17.54
CA HIS A 53 -1.91 2.72 -17.60
C HIS A 53 -2.04 4.24 -17.74
N SER A 54 -0.97 5.01 -17.52
CA SER A 54 -1.01 6.49 -17.54
C SER A 54 -1.45 7.09 -18.88
N VAL A 55 -1.18 6.40 -19.99
CA VAL A 55 -1.62 6.84 -21.34
C VAL A 55 -3.13 6.70 -21.51
N ARG A 56 -3.74 5.67 -20.90
CA ARG A 56 -5.16 5.35 -21.08
C ARG A 56 -6.03 6.02 -20.02
N ILE A 57 -5.47 6.28 -18.84
CA ILE A 57 -6.20 6.80 -17.69
C ILE A 57 -5.67 8.20 -17.36
N ARG A 58 -6.39 9.23 -17.84
CA ARG A 58 -6.05 10.62 -17.54
C ARG A 58 -6.16 10.84 -16.02
N GLY A 59 -5.13 11.44 -15.42
CA GLY A 59 -5.10 11.72 -13.99
C GLY A 59 -4.93 10.47 -13.13
N LEU A 60 -4.45 9.36 -13.70
CA LEU A 60 -4.29 8.07 -13.02
C LEU A 60 -3.75 8.17 -11.60
N LYS A 61 -2.65 8.92 -11.39
CA LYS A 61 -2.05 9.08 -10.06
C LYS A 61 -3.04 9.62 -9.04
N GLY A 62 -3.72 10.74 -9.34
CA GLY A 62 -4.68 11.34 -8.42
C GLY A 62 -5.92 10.48 -8.19
N GLU A 63 -6.40 9.79 -9.22
CA GLU A 63 -7.53 8.85 -9.10
C GLU A 63 -7.16 7.60 -8.29
N LEU A 64 -5.93 7.11 -8.45
CA LEU A 64 -5.36 6.01 -7.69
C LEU A 64 -5.19 6.41 -6.21
N ASP A 65 -4.62 7.59 -5.94
CA ASP A 65 -4.47 8.12 -4.58
C ASP A 65 -5.83 8.23 -3.87
N PHE A 66 -6.85 8.74 -4.56
CA PHE A 66 -8.20 8.81 -4.01
C PHE A 66 -8.79 7.42 -3.73
N LEU A 67 -8.67 6.49 -4.68
CA LEU A 67 -9.13 5.12 -4.51
C LEU A 67 -8.45 4.46 -3.30
N PHE A 68 -7.15 4.61 -3.15
CA PHE A 68 -6.41 4.00 -2.05
C PHE A 68 -6.67 4.66 -0.70
N ARG A 69 -6.99 5.96 -0.67
CA ARG A 69 -7.53 6.59 0.54
C ARG A 69 -8.84 5.92 0.98
N LYS A 70 -9.75 5.62 0.04
CA LYS A 70 -11.01 4.93 0.35
C LYS A 70 -10.81 3.49 0.79
N LEU A 71 -9.93 2.75 0.12
CA LEU A 71 -9.57 1.40 0.52
C LEU A 71 -8.89 1.35 1.90
N TYR A 72 -8.08 2.36 2.23
CA TYR A 72 -7.46 2.48 3.54
C TYR A 72 -8.48 2.77 4.64
N GLU A 73 -9.46 3.63 4.40
CA GLU A 73 -10.56 3.93 5.34
C GLU A 73 -11.31 2.66 5.77
N VAL A 74 -11.47 1.70 4.86
CA VAL A 74 -12.08 0.39 5.14
C VAL A 74 -11.07 -0.73 5.36
N LYS A 75 -9.78 -0.40 5.54
CA LYS A 75 -8.70 -1.34 5.87
C LYS A 75 -8.52 -2.49 4.88
N ARG A 76 -8.65 -2.22 3.58
CA ARG A 76 -8.57 -3.21 2.48
C ARG A 76 -7.49 -2.92 1.44
N GLY A 77 -6.74 -1.84 1.60
CA GLY A 77 -5.66 -1.53 0.66
C GLY A 77 -4.82 -0.34 1.10
N ILE A 78 -3.58 -0.35 0.65
CA ILE A 78 -2.58 0.69 0.94
C ILE A 78 -1.59 0.77 -0.22
N VAL A 79 -1.10 1.98 -0.50
CA VAL A 79 0.10 2.16 -1.32
C VAL A 79 1.28 2.18 -0.36
N ALA A 80 2.07 1.11 -0.38
CA ALA A 80 3.26 1.02 0.44
C ALA A 80 4.38 1.88 -0.18
N ASN A 81 5.07 2.61 0.68
CA ASN A 81 6.17 3.49 0.30
C ASN A 81 7.50 2.83 0.59
N LYS A 82 8.53 3.23 -0.17
CA LYS A 82 9.93 2.94 0.14
C LYS A 82 10.73 4.23 0.27
N ILE A 83 11.93 4.08 0.81
CA ILE A 83 12.97 5.11 0.81
C ILE A 83 13.83 4.87 -0.43
N ALA A 84 13.93 5.86 -1.30
CA ALA A 84 14.84 5.84 -2.43
C ALA A 84 16.29 6.05 -1.99
N ILE A 85 17.25 5.84 -2.89
CA ILE A 85 18.69 5.93 -2.58
C ILE A 85 19.08 7.36 -2.14
N ASP A 86 18.37 8.36 -2.64
CA ASP A 86 18.51 9.78 -2.28
C ASP A 86 17.78 10.15 -0.98
N GLY A 87 17.11 9.19 -0.33
CA GLY A 87 16.33 9.39 0.88
C GLY A 87 14.89 9.83 0.61
N GLU A 88 14.44 9.98 -0.64
CA GLU A 88 13.06 10.41 -0.91
C GLU A 88 12.03 9.30 -0.63
N PHE A 89 10.86 9.71 -0.15
CA PHE A 89 9.70 8.84 0.01
C PHE A 89 8.96 8.67 -1.31
N LEU A 90 9.00 7.45 -1.86
CA LEU A 90 8.35 7.15 -3.12
C LEU A 90 7.36 5.97 -2.97
N PRO A 91 6.20 6.05 -3.63
CA PRO A 91 5.32 4.90 -3.80
C PRO A 91 6.07 3.73 -4.43
N ASP A 92 6.02 2.57 -3.79
CA ASP A 92 6.70 1.36 -4.25
C ASP A 92 5.72 0.34 -4.79
N SER A 93 4.71 0.01 -3.99
CA SER A 93 3.79 -1.07 -4.31
C SER A 93 2.34 -0.76 -3.95
N ILE A 94 1.45 -1.27 -4.79
CA ILE A 94 0.01 -1.25 -4.62
C ILE A 94 -0.38 -2.57 -3.96
N ILE A 95 -0.96 -2.49 -2.76
CA ILE A 95 -1.28 -3.67 -1.95
C ILE A 95 -2.75 -3.68 -1.61
N LEU A 96 -3.43 -4.76 -1.96
CA LEU A 96 -4.79 -5.05 -1.49
C LEU A 96 -4.72 -6.10 -0.39
N THR A 97 -5.63 -6.02 0.56
CA THR A 97 -5.66 -6.88 1.75
C THR A 97 -7.08 -7.27 2.11
N ASP A 98 -7.21 -8.32 2.91
CA ASP A 98 -8.47 -8.60 3.59
C ASP A 98 -8.73 -7.52 4.64
N GLU A 99 -10.01 -7.24 4.88
CA GLU A 99 -10.45 -6.19 5.80
C GLU A 99 -9.85 -6.39 7.18
N ALA A 100 -9.13 -5.37 7.66
CA ALA A 100 -8.50 -5.38 8.98
C ALA A 100 -7.61 -6.61 9.23
N SER A 101 -7.01 -7.16 8.17
CA SER A 101 -6.08 -8.28 8.25
C SER A 101 -4.74 -7.88 8.87
N TYR A 102 -3.98 -8.88 9.32
CA TYR A 102 -2.60 -8.69 9.78
C TYR A 102 -1.76 -7.94 8.74
N ASP A 103 -1.87 -8.33 7.47
CA ASP A 103 -1.13 -7.71 6.37
C ASP A 103 -1.46 -6.22 6.24
N PHE A 104 -2.73 -5.83 6.37
CA PHE A 104 -3.11 -4.41 6.33
C PHE A 104 -2.42 -3.62 7.45
N TYR A 105 -2.44 -4.14 8.67
CA TYR A 105 -1.84 -3.48 9.82
C TYR A 105 -0.31 -3.45 9.73
N TYR A 106 0.31 -4.52 9.24
CA TYR A 106 1.74 -4.58 8.96
C TYR A 106 2.16 -3.42 8.04
N TYR A 107 1.55 -3.31 6.86
CA TYR A 107 1.90 -2.25 5.91
C TYR A 107 1.54 -0.85 6.40
N SER A 108 0.47 -0.72 7.19
CA SER A 108 0.07 0.56 7.78
C SER A 108 1.04 1.03 8.87
N ILE A 109 1.60 0.11 9.66
CA ILE A 109 2.65 0.42 10.64
C ILE A 109 3.93 0.82 9.92
N ASP A 110 4.34 0.08 8.89
CA ASP A 110 5.51 0.42 8.08
C ASP A 110 5.37 1.82 7.47
N ASP A 111 4.24 2.11 6.80
CA ASP A 111 3.96 3.42 6.22
C ASP A 111 3.93 4.55 7.27
N LEU A 112 3.34 4.29 8.45
CA LEU A 112 3.33 5.26 9.55
C LEU A 112 4.73 5.50 10.11
N PHE A 113 5.53 4.45 10.27
CA PHE A 113 6.91 4.54 10.76
C PHE A 113 7.76 5.37 9.82
N LEU A 114 7.70 5.07 8.53
CA LEU A 114 8.36 5.82 7.46
C LEU A 114 7.98 7.31 7.49
N LYS A 115 6.68 7.62 7.53
CA LYS A 115 6.18 9.01 7.57
C LYS A 115 6.55 9.75 8.85
N THR A 116 6.52 9.05 9.99
CA THR A 116 6.73 9.68 11.30
C THR A 116 8.19 9.87 11.61
N TYR A 117 9.03 8.85 11.45
CA TYR A 117 10.41 8.92 11.93
C TYR A 117 11.36 9.45 10.86
N ILE A 118 11.24 8.94 9.64
CA ILE A 118 12.17 9.28 8.57
C ILE A 118 11.70 10.53 7.82
N GLY A 119 10.39 10.75 7.72
CA GLY A 119 9.82 12.02 7.26
C GLY A 119 10.23 13.20 8.15
N ILE A 120 10.33 13.01 9.48
CA ILE A 120 10.86 14.05 10.38
C ILE A 120 12.35 14.28 10.16
N GLU A 121 13.15 13.26 9.86
CA GLU A 121 14.59 13.40 9.58
C GLU A 121 14.86 14.21 8.29
N LEU A 122 14.04 14.08 7.25
CA LEU A 122 14.20 14.83 5.99
C LEU A 122 13.75 16.29 6.08
N PHE A 123 12.74 16.59 6.91
CA PHE A 123 12.27 17.97 7.14
C PHE A 123 13.01 18.70 8.28
N SER A 124 13.72 17.98 9.15
CA SER A 124 14.52 18.59 10.20
C SER A 124 15.99 18.65 9.79
N SER A 125 16.36 19.73 9.11
CA SER A 125 17.74 20.18 8.91
C SER A 125 18.49 20.51 10.22
N LEU A 126 18.01 20.03 11.37
CA LEU A 126 18.56 20.25 12.72
C LEU A 126 18.73 18.97 13.55
N LEU A 127 18.26 17.80 13.11
CA LEU A 127 18.59 16.53 13.75
C LEU A 127 19.59 15.78 12.89
N THR A 128 20.85 15.82 13.29
CA THR A 128 21.91 15.06 12.64
C THR A 128 21.67 13.58 12.94
N VAL A 129 21.17 12.84 11.95
CA VAL A 129 21.02 11.39 11.96
C VAL A 129 22.40 10.75 11.88
N LYS A 130 23.15 10.80 12.97
CA LYS A 130 24.38 10.03 13.15
C LYS A 130 24.14 8.73 13.91
N ASN A 131 22.91 8.47 14.35
CA ASN A 131 22.63 7.47 15.38
C ASN A 131 21.52 6.45 15.04
N VAL A 132 20.99 6.41 13.81
CA VAL A 132 20.17 5.26 13.41
C VAL A 132 21.11 4.26 12.76
N GLU A 133 21.58 3.28 13.55
CA GLU A 133 22.29 2.14 12.99
C GLU A 133 21.39 1.47 11.94
N SER A 134 21.98 1.11 10.80
CA SER A 134 21.28 0.35 9.75
C SER A 134 20.73 -0.98 10.25
N SER A 135 21.25 -1.50 11.39
CA SER A 135 20.73 -2.65 12.14
C SER A 135 19.30 -2.44 12.65
N LEU A 136 18.88 -1.20 12.92
CA LEU A 136 17.52 -0.84 13.37
C LEU A 136 16.52 -0.70 12.21
N LEU A 137 17.02 -0.65 10.96
CA LEU A 137 16.21 -0.62 9.74
C LEU A 137 16.02 -2.02 9.14
N VAL A 138 16.50 -3.07 9.81
CA VAL A 138 16.35 -4.46 9.38
C VAL A 138 15.01 -5.00 9.87
N PHE A 139 13.93 -4.64 9.19
CA PHE A 139 12.74 -5.50 9.12
C PHE A 139 12.90 -6.46 7.94
N GLN A 140 13.98 -7.25 7.94
CA GLN A 140 14.12 -8.39 7.04
C GLN A 140 13.57 -9.63 7.75
N ASP A 141 12.45 -10.11 7.22
CA ASP A 141 11.94 -11.48 7.21
C ASP A 141 11.59 -12.25 8.50
N GLU A 142 11.86 -11.77 9.72
CA GLU A 142 11.50 -12.52 10.94
C GLU A 142 10.78 -11.66 12.00
N PHE A 143 9.49 -11.37 11.77
CA PHE A 143 8.62 -10.93 12.85
C PHE A 143 7.98 -12.17 13.51
N ILE A 144 8.40 -12.43 14.75
CA ILE A 144 7.82 -13.35 15.74
C ILE A 144 8.33 -14.80 15.70
N THR A 145 9.32 -15.12 16.54
CA THR A 145 9.37 -16.42 17.22
C THR A 145 8.68 -16.25 18.57
N ILE A 146 7.45 -16.78 18.71
CA ILE A 146 6.88 -17.01 20.04
C ILE A 146 7.72 -18.14 20.63
N SER A 147 8.64 -17.81 21.53
CA SER A 147 9.28 -18.83 22.35
C SER A 147 8.25 -19.27 23.39
N ASP A 148 7.76 -20.51 23.23
CA ASP A 148 7.03 -21.17 24.30
C ASP A 148 7.91 -21.17 25.55
N SER A 149 7.42 -20.48 26.57
CA SER A 149 8.05 -20.41 27.88
C SER A 149 7.85 -21.76 28.56
N ASN A 150 8.92 -22.54 28.71
CA ASN A 150 8.99 -23.64 29.67
C ASN A 150 9.53 -23.13 31.01
#